data_AF-A0A7S1GDS4-F1
#
_entry.id   AF-A0A7S1GDS4-F1
#
_cell.length_a   1.000
_cell.length_b   1.000
_cell.length_c   1.000
_cell.angle_alpha   90.00
_cell.angle_beta   90.00
_cell.angle_gamma   90.00
#
_symmetry.space_group_name_H-M   'P 1'
#
loop_
_entity.id
_entity.type
_entity.pdbx_description
1 polymer ?
#
loop_
_entity_poly.entity_id
_entity_poly.type
_entity_poly.pdbx_seq_one_letter_code
_entity_poly.pdbx_strand_id
1 'polypeptide(L)'
;MFPREYSAYFTDQLETIDVGTTLYEVWAKATPGAHPISIGHLELASRFTKSMYGDSKLMFQHTTFDQDIERAPRDVAAEWLGECPRYDECRTCPAEYDCFEGAGASQE
;
A
#
# COMPACT_ATOMS: atom_id res chain seq x y z
N MET A 1 -15.07 2.27 8.15
CA MET A 1 -13.62 2.52 7.94
C MET A 1 -13.13 3.39 9.10
N PHE A 2 -11.96 3.08 9.65
CA PHE A 2 -11.55 3.36 11.04
C PHE A 2 -11.71 4.82 11.52
N PRO A 3 -12.10 5.04 12.79
CA PRO A 3 -12.28 6.38 13.34
C PRO A 3 -10.94 7.13 13.44
N ARG A 4 -10.98 8.46 13.26
CA ARG A 4 -9.80 9.33 13.42
C ARG A 4 -9.33 9.43 14.88
N GLU A 5 -10.20 9.13 15.83
CA GLU A 5 -9.87 9.12 17.26
C GLU A 5 -9.37 7.75 17.70
N TYR A 6 -8.23 7.73 18.39
CA TYR A 6 -7.66 6.49 18.92
C TYR A 6 -8.56 5.90 20.00
N SER A 7 -9.21 4.78 19.68
CA SER A 7 -10.13 4.08 20.59
C SER A 7 -9.69 2.66 20.93
N ALA A 8 -8.84 2.03 20.10
CA ALA A 8 -8.34 0.67 20.27
C ALA A 8 -7.06 0.45 19.47
N TYR A 9 -6.32 -0.63 19.75
CA TYR A 9 -5.18 -1.02 18.92
C TYR A 9 -5.64 -1.33 17.50
N PHE A 10 -4.83 -0.97 16.50
CA PHE A 10 -5.14 -1.20 15.10
C PHE A 10 -5.44 -2.68 14.79
N THR A 11 -4.71 -3.61 15.42
CA THR A 11 -4.94 -5.04 15.28
C THR A 11 -6.31 -5.49 15.80
N ASP A 12 -6.83 -4.85 16.85
CA ASP A 12 -8.19 -5.10 17.34
C ASP A 12 -9.24 -4.57 16.36
N GLN A 13 -8.95 -3.45 15.70
CA GLN A 13 -9.84 -2.89 14.70
C GLN A 13 -9.92 -3.76 13.44
N LEU A 14 -8.81 -4.39 13.01
CA LEU A 14 -8.81 -5.32 11.89
C LEU A 14 -9.71 -6.55 12.12
N GLU A 15 -9.84 -7.02 13.36
CA GLU A 15 -10.74 -8.14 13.70
C GLU A 15 -12.23 -7.82 13.47
N THR A 16 -12.58 -6.53 13.32
CA THR A 16 -13.97 -6.10 13.04
C THR A 16 -14.37 -6.21 11.57
N ILE A 17 -13.42 -6.52 10.67
CA ILE A 17 -13.70 -6.69 9.24
C ILE A 17 -14.33 -8.08 9.01
N ASP A 18 -15.53 -8.09 8.44
CA ASP A 18 -16.26 -9.31 8.16
C ASP A 18 -15.64 -10.12 7.02
N VAL A 19 -15.76 -11.44 7.11
CA VAL A 19 -15.45 -12.36 6.01
C VAL A 19 -16.33 -12.02 4.81
N GLY A 20 -15.76 -12.05 3.62
CA GLY A 20 -16.44 -11.61 2.39
C GLY A 20 -16.26 -10.12 2.08
N THR A 21 -15.55 -9.36 2.94
CA THR A 21 -15.25 -7.96 2.63
C THR A 21 -14.19 -7.86 1.52
N THR A 22 -14.49 -7.14 0.45
CA THR A 22 -13.49 -6.72 -0.54
C THR A 22 -12.53 -5.72 0.10
N LEU A 23 -11.26 -6.10 0.19
CA LEU A 23 -10.20 -5.28 0.75
C LEU A 23 -9.55 -4.39 -0.32
N TYR A 24 -9.36 -4.93 -1.52
CA TYR A 24 -8.70 -4.25 -2.62
C TYR A 24 -9.32 -4.61 -3.96
N GLU A 25 -9.43 -3.62 -4.85
CA GLU A 25 -9.67 -3.83 -6.27
C GLU A 25 -8.33 -3.95 -6.99
N VAL A 26 -8.16 -4.96 -7.82
CA VAL A 26 -6.92 -5.22 -8.56
C VAL A 26 -7.07 -4.68 -9.98
N TRP A 27 -6.19 -3.76 -10.34
CA TRP A 27 -6.15 -3.12 -11.65
C TRP A 27 -4.84 -3.43 -12.35
N ALA A 28 -4.87 -3.55 -13.68
CA ALA A 28 -3.68 -3.78 -14.49
C ALA A 28 -3.64 -2.86 -15.71
N LYS A 29 -2.42 -2.51 -16.14
CA LYS A 29 -2.13 -1.85 -17.41
C LYS A 29 -1.34 -2.83 -18.29
N ALA A 30 -1.70 -2.93 -19.57
CA ALA A 30 -1.02 -3.85 -20.49
C ALA A 30 0.40 -3.37 -20.85
N THR A 31 0.60 -2.05 -20.88
CA THR A 31 1.86 -1.37 -21.19
C THR A 31 1.90 -0.04 -20.46
N PRO A 32 3.09 0.61 -20.38
CA PRO A 32 3.19 1.95 -19.86
C PRO A 32 2.21 2.92 -20.53
N GLY A 33 1.52 3.74 -19.72
CA GLY A 33 0.54 4.72 -20.21
C GLY A 33 -0.78 4.16 -20.74
N ALA A 34 -0.99 2.84 -20.74
CA ALA A 34 -2.29 2.24 -21.09
C ALA A 34 -3.35 2.55 -20.02
N HIS A 35 -4.63 2.54 -20.42
CA HIS A 35 -5.72 2.68 -19.46
C HIS A 35 -5.77 1.47 -18.51
N PRO A 36 -5.90 1.70 -17.19
CA PRO A 36 -6.02 0.61 -16.24
C PRO A 36 -7.37 -0.11 -16.43
N ILE A 37 -7.34 -1.44 -16.40
CA ILE A 37 -8.52 -2.29 -16.42
C ILE A 37 -8.63 -3.06 -15.11
N SER A 38 -9.84 -3.20 -14.57
CA SER A 38 -10.08 -4.06 -13.41
C SER A 38 -9.92 -5.51 -13.83
N ILE A 39 -9.12 -6.27 -13.09
CA ILE A 39 -8.85 -7.68 -13.34
C ILE A 39 -9.36 -8.59 -12.22
N GLY A 40 -9.91 -8.02 -11.15
CA GLY A 40 -10.48 -8.75 -10.03
C GLY A 40 -10.38 -7.96 -8.73
N HIS A 41 -10.59 -8.65 -7.61
CA HIS A 41 -10.51 -8.07 -6.28
C HIS A 41 -9.93 -9.08 -5.29
N LEU A 42 -9.42 -8.57 -4.16
CA LEU A 42 -8.99 -9.36 -3.01
C LEU A 42 -10.07 -9.31 -1.94
N GLU A 43 -10.62 -10.47 -1.60
CA GLU A 43 -11.67 -10.64 -0.60
C GLU A 43 -11.11 -11.32 0.65
N LEU A 44 -11.58 -10.89 1.83
CA LEU A 44 -11.25 -11.55 3.08
C LEU A 44 -11.94 -12.93 3.18
N ALA A 45 -11.20 -13.99 2.89
CA ALA A 45 -11.72 -15.37 2.89
C ALA A 45 -11.96 -15.96 4.30
N SER A 46 -11.33 -15.40 5.34
CA SER A 46 -11.45 -15.87 6.72
C SER A 46 -11.25 -14.73 7.70
N ARG A 47 -11.76 -14.87 8.93
CA ARG A 47 -11.60 -13.85 9.98
C ARG A 47 -10.13 -13.55 10.22
N PHE A 48 -9.81 -12.29 10.48
CA PHE A 48 -8.49 -11.92 10.98
C PHE A 48 -8.26 -12.57 12.34
N THR A 49 -7.06 -13.13 12.53
CA THR A 49 -6.63 -13.73 13.79
C THR A 49 -5.22 -13.27 14.11
N LYS A 50 -4.97 -12.87 15.36
CA LYS A 50 -3.62 -12.58 15.83
C LYS A 50 -2.79 -13.86 15.85
N SER A 51 -1.56 -13.78 15.33
CA SER A 51 -0.67 -14.93 15.26
C SER A 51 0.75 -14.53 15.62
N MET A 52 1.21 -15.00 16.79
CA MET A 52 2.61 -14.82 17.20
C MET A 52 3.58 -15.43 16.18
N TYR A 53 3.20 -16.54 15.53
CA TYR A 53 4.00 -17.11 14.46
C TYR A 53 4.06 -16.18 13.25
N GLY A 54 2.93 -15.60 12.84
CA GLY A 54 2.88 -14.60 11.78
C GLY A 54 3.83 -13.44 12.08
N ASP A 55 3.69 -12.85 13.26
CA ASP A 55 4.46 -11.69 13.69
C ASP A 55 5.97 -11.99 13.79
N SER A 56 6.35 -13.21 14.19
CA SER A 56 7.76 -13.55 14.44
C SER A 56 8.46 -14.29 13.30
N LYS A 57 7.71 -14.90 12.37
CA LYS A 57 8.25 -15.78 11.30
C LYS A 57 7.83 -15.38 9.90
N LEU A 58 6.67 -14.73 9.73
CA LEU A 58 6.26 -14.16 8.44
C LEU A 58 6.76 -12.72 8.37
N MET A 59 8.08 -12.55 8.43
CA MET A 59 8.67 -11.27 8.05
C MET A 59 8.54 -11.12 6.54
N PHE A 60 7.51 -10.37 6.11
CA PHE A 60 7.57 -9.71 4.82
C PHE A 60 8.65 -8.64 4.97
N GLN A 61 9.85 -8.92 4.44
CA GLN A 61 10.84 -7.86 4.24
C GLN A 61 10.24 -6.94 3.19
N HIS A 62 9.66 -5.83 3.63
CA HIS A 62 9.37 -4.72 2.77
C HIS A 62 10.71 -4.27 2.19
N THR A 63 10.93 -4.52 0.91
CA THR A 63 11.99 -3.83 0.18
C THR A 63 11.59 -2.37 0.10
N THR A 64 12.57 -1.47 0.25
CA THR A 64 12.28 -0.06 -0.02
C THR A 64 11.96 0.08 -1.50
N PHE A 65 11.14 1.06 -1.87
CA PHE A 65 10.85 1.30 -3.29
C PHE A 65 12.14 1.54 -4.10
N ASP A 66 13.18 2.15 -3.50
CA ASP A 66 14.52 2.21 -4.12
C ASP A 66 15.06 0.85 -4.53
N GLN A 67 14.94 -0.15 -3.65
CA GLN A 67 15.38 -1.52 -3.92
C GLN A 67 14.51 -2.18 -5.00
N ASP A 68 13.23 -1.82 -5.08
CA ASP A 68 12.34 -2.29 -6.14
C ASP A 68 12.70 -1.65 -7.49
N ILE A 69 13.03 -0.35 -7.50
CA ILE A 69 13.53 0.38 -8.67
C ILE A 69 14.85 -0.21 -9.18
N GLU A 70 15.78 -0.54 -8.27
CA GLU A 70 17.05 -1.18 -8.63
C GLU A 70 16.87 -2.56 -9.28
N ARG A 71 15.83 -3.30 -8.88
CA ARG A 71 15.55 -4.66 -9.38
C ARG A 71 14.66 -4.68 -10.62
N ALA A 72 13.90 -3.62 -10.87
CA ALA A 72 12.99 -3.53 -11.99
C ALA A 72 13.74 -3.36 -13.33
N PRO A 73 13.19 -3.88 -14.44
CA PRO A 73 13.62 -3.50 -15.78
C PRO A 73 13.58 -1.96 -15.97
N ARG A 74 14.52 -1.41 -16.74
CA ARG A 74 14.74 0.04 -16.84
C ARG A 74 13.51 0.83 -17.30
N ASP A 75 12.74 0.27 -18.22
CA ASP A 75 11.49 0.83 -18.74
C ASP A 75 10.39 0.87 -17.67
N VAL A 76 10.26 -0.18 -16.88
CA VAL A 76 9.33 -0.27 -15.75
C VAL A 76 9.71 0.72 -14.65
N ALA A 77 11.00 0.78 -14.28
CA ALA A 77 11.50 1.74 -13.30
C ALA A 77 11.26 3.19 -13.72
N ALA A 78 11.47 3.51 -15.00
CA ALA A 78 11.24 4.85 -15.55
C ALA A 78 9.76 5.26 -15.50
N GLU A 79 8.83 4.32 -15.74
CA GLU A 79 7.40 4.57 -15.58
C GLU A 79 7.05 4.83 -14.11
N TRP A 80 7.50 3.98 -13.19
CA TRP A 80 7.21 4.12 -11.76
C TRP A 80 7.71 5.46 -11.22
N LEU A 81 8.90 5.90 -11.61
CA LEU A 81 9.43 7.23 -11.26
C LEU A 81 8.66 8.37 -11.94
N GLY A 82 8.11 8.14 -13.14
CA GLY A 82 7.26 9.10 -13.83
C GLY A 82 5.88 9.29 -13.17
N GLU A 83 5.29 8.21 -12.66
CA GLU A 83 4.06 8.25 -11.86
C GLU A 83 4.31 8.75 -10.43
N CYS A 84 5.58 8.71 -9.99
CA CYS A 84 6.03 9.09 -8.67
C CYS A 84 7.11 10.20 -8.68
N PRO A 85 6.79 11.41 -9.14
CA PRO A 85 7.79 12.47 -9.32
C PRO A 85 8.37 13.02 -8.00
N ARG A 86 7.79 12.66 -6.85
CA ARG A 86 8.16 13.13 -5.50
C ARG A 86 8.52 11.98 -4.56
N TYR A 87 9.13 10.92 -5.09
CA TYR A 87 9.48 9.75 -4.28
C TYR A 87 10.40 10.09 -3.08
N ASP A 88 11.30 11.05 -3.24
CA ASP A 88 12.15 11.59 -2.19
C ASP A 88 11.37 12.28 -1.06
N GLU A 89 10.21 12.86 -1.37
CA GLU A 89 9.28 13.46 -0.42
C GLU A 89 8.23 12.44 0.10
N CYS A 90 8.10 11.27 -0.53
CA CYS A 90 6.98 10.34 -0.33
C CYS A 90 7.42 8.87 -0.38
N ARG A 91 7.85 8.36 0.77
CA ARG A 91 8.35 6.97 0.93
C ARG A 91 7.32 5.87 0.61
N THR A 92 6.03 6.17 0.52
CA THR A 92 4.93 5.21 0.28
C THR A 92 4.38 5.22 -1.15
N CYS A 93 4.91 6.06 -2.02
CA CYS A 93 4.58 6.05 -3.43
C CYS A 93 5.12 4.75 -4.10
N PRO A 94 4.36 4.07 -4.99
CA PRO A 94 3.15 4.49 -5.71
C PRO A 94 1.82 4.05 -5.05
N ALA A 95 1.85 3.50 -3.82
CA ALA A 95 0.67 2.90 -3.20
C ALA A 95 -0.32 3.90 -2.59
N GLU A 96 0.10 5.15 -2.36
CA GLU A 96 -0.75 6.23 -1.85
C GLU A 96 -0.64 7.46 -2.77
N TYR A 97 -1.77 7.85 -3.37
CA TYR A 97 -1.88 9.08 -4.18
C TYR A 97 -1.81 10.36 -3.34
N ASP A 98 -2.09 10.26 -2.04
CA ASP A 98 -2.06 11.36 -1.09
C ASP A 98 -0.76 11.29 -0.27
N CYS A 99 0.34 11.78 -0.84
CA CYS A 99 1.50 12.15 -0.04
C CYS A 99 1.03 13.27 0.90
N PHE A 100 0.79 12.95 2.18
CA PHE A 100 0.26 13.87 3.18
C PHE A 100 0.93 15.26 3.06
N GLU A 101 0.17 16.30 2.72
CA GLU A 101 0.60 17.71 2.73
C GLU A 101 0.85 18.24 4.17
N GLY A 102 1.50 17.45 5.03
CA GLY A 102 1.49 17.66 6.48
C GLY A 102 2.83 17.64 7.21
N ALA A 103 3.97 17.41 6.54
CA ALA A 103 5.27 17.31 7.20
C ALA A 103 6.22 18.48 6.85
N GLY A 104 5.70 19.71 6.74
CA GLY A 104 6.58 20.84 6.38
C GLY A 104 6.03 22.27 6.51
N ALA A 105 4.85 22.51 7.09
CA ALA A 105 4.45 23.87 7.46
C ALA A 105 4.81 24.14 8.92
N SER A 106 6.10 24.28 9.23
CA SER A 106 6.51 25.06 10.39
C SER A 106 6.18 26.52 10.08
N GLN A 107 5.05 27.00 10.59
CA GLN A 107 4.84 28.44 10.74
C GLN A 107 5.86 28.97 11.76
N GLU A 108 6.33 30.18 11.46
CA GLU A 108 7.32 31.00 12.19
C GLU A 108 7.11 31.07 13.71
#